data_AF-A0A9P6G5C3-F1
#
_entry.id   AF-A0A9P6G5C3-F1
#
_cell.length_a   1.000
_cell.length_b   1.000
_cell.length_c   1.000
_cell.angle_alpha   90.00
_cell.angle_beta   90.00
_cell.angle_gamma   90.00
#
_symmetry.space_group_name_H-M   'P 1'
#
loop_
_entity.id
_entity.type
_entity.pdbx_description
1 polymer ?
#
loop_
_entity_poly.entity_id
_entity_poly.type
_entity_poly.pdbx_seq_one_letter_code
_entity_poly.pdbx_strand_id
1 'polypeptide(L)' 'MKPVVSQGNATCCFIFSIFGVIFLGTMAFLFSIPAESLSHTVDDPSDPKAAAQACLTATAFYAFMIFFCGCQ' A
#
# COMPACT_ATOMS: atom_id res chain seq x y z
N MET A 1 13.63 -21.94 12.69
CA MET A 1 12.16 -22.14 12.80
C MET A 1 11.71 -22.75 11.49
N LYS A 2 10.81 -23.75 11.50
CA LYS A 2 10.35 -24.35 10.24
C LYS A 2 9.52 -23.28 9.50
N PRO A 3 9.81 -22.98 8.23
CA PRO A 3 9.08 -21.94 7.50
C PRO A 3 7.61 -22.38 7.38
N VAL A 4 6.68 -21.51 7.80
CA VAL A 4 5.22 -21.79 7.77
C VAL A 4 4.70 -21.82 6.34
N VAL A 5 5.39 -21.14 5.41
CA VAL A 5 5.13 -21.13 3.97
C VAL A 5 6.47 -21.32 3.25
N SER A 6 6.47 -21.90 2.04
CA SER A 6 7.68 -22.08 1.23
C SER A 6 8.53 -20.80 1.15
N GLN A 7 9.85 -20.90 1.38
CA GLN A 7 10.80 -19.77 1.33
C GLN A 7 10.66 -18.91 0.06
N GLY A 8 10.36 -19.55 -1.08
CA GLY A 8 10.16 -18.87 -2.36
C GLY A 8 8.94 -17.96 -2.37
N ASN A 9 7.83 -18.40 -1.76
CA ASN A 9 6.60 -17.63 -1.68
C ASN A 9 6.69 -16.50 -0.64
N ALA A 10 7.40 -16.73 0.47
CA ALA A 10 7.64 -15.72 1.50
C ALA A 10 8.45 -14.53 0.94
N THR A 11 9.51 -14.83 0.17
CA THR A 11 10.35 -13.81 -0.48
C THR A 11 9.56 -12.99 -1.49
N CYS A 12 8.73 -13.66 -2.30
CA CYS A 12 7.84 -13.01 -3.26
C CYS A 12 6.85 -12.06 -2.55
N CYS A 13 6.16 -12.54 -1.51
CA CYS A 13 5.26 -11.74 -0.66
C CYS A 13 5.95 -10.48 -0.10
N PHE A 14 7.17 -10.63 0.41
CA PHE A 14 7.93 -9.53 1.00
C PHE A 14 8.25 -8.44 -0.03
N ILE A 15 8.74 -8.82 -1.22
CA ILE A 15 9.05 -7.89 -2.30
C ILE A 15 7.79 -7.14 -2.76
N PHE A 16 6.70 -7.85 -3.05
CA PHE A 16 5.45 -7.21 -3.47
C PHE A 16 4.89 -6.27 -2.40
N SER A 17 5.00 -6.63 -1.12
CA SER A 17 4.52 -5.78 -0.03
C SER A 17 5.36 -4.51 0.11
N ILE A 18 6.68 -4.56 -0.12
CA ILE A 18 7.54 -3.35 -0.15
C ILE A 18 7.09 -2.41 -1.28
N PHE A 19 6.91 -2.93 -2.50
CA PHE A 19 6.43 -2.11 -3.62
C PHE A 19 5.04 -1.55 -3.36
N GLY A 20 4.15 -2.34 -2.73
CA GLY A 20 2.82 -1.90 -2.32
C GLY A 20 2.87 -0.73 -1.34
N VAL A 21 3.67 -0.82 -0.27
CA VAL A 21 3.83 0.28 0.70
C VAL A 21 4.36 1.55 0.05
N ILE A 22 5.35 1.45 -0.84
CA ILE A 22 5.93 2.62 -1.52
C ILE A 22 4.88 3.27 -2.44
N PHE A 23 4.20 2.47 -3.27
CA PHE A 23 3.22 3.00 -4.22
C PHE A 23 2.00 3.59 -3.52
N LEU A 24 1.37 2.84 -2.61
CA LEU A 24 0.18 3.31 -1.90
C LEU A 24 0.49 4.42 -0.89
N GLY A 25 1.69 4.42 -0.29
CA GLY A 25 2.13 5.50 0.58
C GLY A 25 2.32 6.82 -0.18
N THR A 26 2.90 6.76 -1.38
CA THR A 26 3.04 7.94 -2.25
C THR A 26 1.67 8.46 -2.72
N MET A 27 0.75 7.55 -3.08
CA MET A 27 -0.63 7.92 -3.45
C MET A 27 -1.40 8.51 -2.26
N ALA A 28 -1.30 7.94 -1.07
CA ALA A 28 -1.93 8.46 0.13
C ALA A 28 -1.44 9.89 0.47
N PHE A 29 -0.15 10.16 0.29
CA PHE A 29 0.41 11.50 0.45
C PHE A 29 -0.12 12.46 -0.63
N LEU A 30 -0.19 12.00 -1.89
CA LEU A 30 -0.65 12.81 -3.00
C LEU A 30 -2.15 13.16 -2.89
N PHE A 31 -2.99 12.26 -2.38
CA PHE A 31 -4.39 12.55 -2.05
C PHE A 31 -4.58 13.43 -0.79
N SER A 32 -3.55 13.55 0.05
CA SER A 32 -3.59 14.39 1.26
C SER A 32 -3.24 15.86 0.97
N ILE A 33 -2.48 16.10 -0.10
CA ILE A 33 -2.21 17.44 -0.63
C ILE A 33 -3.34 17.79 -1.61
N PRO A 34 -3.79 19.05 -1.71
CA PRO A 34 -4.63 19.50 -2.80
C PRO A 34 -3.83 19.50 -4.12
N ALA A 35 -3.46 18.31 -4.60
CA ALA A 35 -2.82 18.12 -5.88
C ALA A 35 -3.91 18.17 -6.95
N GLU A 36 -3.88 19.23 -7.76
CA GLU A 36 -4.75 19.42 -8.93
C GLU A 36 -4.72 18.23 -9.90
N SER A 37 -3.67 17.41 -9.88
CA SER A 37 -3.47 16.29 -10.79
C SER A 37 -4.38 15.07 -10.54
N LEU A 38 -5.05 14.98 -9.39
CA LEU A 38 -5.92 13.84 -8.99
C LEU A 38 -7.37 14.26 -8.69
N SER A 39 -7.76 15.50 -9.00
CA SER A 39 -9.06 16.06 -8.63
C SER A 39 -9.72 16.89 -9.73
N HIS A 40 -9.20 16.83 -10.96
CA HIS A 40 -9.59 17.73 -12.04
C HIS A 40 -10.29 17.02 -13.22
N THR A 41 -10.48 15.70 -13.12
CA THR A 41 -11.21 14.91 -14.13
C THR A 41 -12.58 14.51 -13.60
N VAL A 42 -13.58 14.41 -14.47
CA VAL A 42 -14.96 13.96 -14.13
C VAL A 42 -15.04 12.54 -13.54
N ASP A 43 -13.97 11.74 -13.67
CA ASP A 43 -13.83 10.38 -13.11
C ASP A 43 -13.04 10.34 -11.80
N ASP A 44 -12.52 11.48 -11.33
CA ASP A 44 -11.80 11.52 -10.05
C ASP A 44 -12.75 11.28 -8.87
N PRO A 45 -12.27 10.65 -7.79
CA PRO A 45 -13.09 10.37 -6.62
C PRO A 45 -13.66 11.68 -6.06
N SER A 46 -15.00 11.71 -5.92
CA SER A 46 -15.72 12.89 -5.42
C SER A 46 -15.27 13.33 -4.03
N ASP A 47 -14.62 12.43 -3.28
CA ASP A 47 -14.11 12.67 -1.93
C ASP A 47 -12.64 12.20 -1.80
N PRO A 48 -11.66 13.06 -2.13
CA PRO A 48 -10.24 12.69 -2.16
C PRO A 48 -9.70 12.28 -0.78
N LYS A 49 -10.33 12.75 0.31
CA LYS A 49 -10.01 12.32 1.68
C LYS A 49 -10.37 10.85 1.92
N ALA A 50 -11.50 10.38 1.40
CA ALA A 50 -11.89 8.99 1.53
C ALA A 50 -10.93 8.05 0.78
N ALA A 51 -10.48 8.48 -0.41
CA ALA A 51 -9.45 7.78 -1.17
C ALA A 51 -8.10 7.74 -0.42
N ALA A 52 -7.67 8.85 0.18
CA ALA A 52 -6.47 8.90 1.01
C ALA A 52 -6.55 7.91 2.20
N GLN A 53 -7.71 7.85 2.87
CA GLN A 53 -7.92 6.91 3.99
C GLN A 53 -7.88 5.44 3.53
N ALA A 54 -8.46 5.12 2.38
CA ALA A 54 -8.38 3.78 1.81
C ALA A 54 -6.92 3.39 1.49
N CYS A 55 -6.15 4.29 0.84
CA CYS A 55 -4.73 4.07 0.56
C CYS A 55 -3.88 3.94 1.84
N LEU A 56 -4.17 4.71 2.88
CA LEU A 56 -3.50 4.58 4.19
C LEU A 56 -3.78 3.22 4.83
N THR A 57 -5.04 2.78 4.80
CA THR A 57 -5.44 1.50 5.38
C THR A 57 -4.77 0.33 4.64
N ALA A 58 -4.71 0.41 3.32
CA ALA A 58 -4.02 -0.58 2.49
C ALA A 58 -2.49 -0.55 2.70
N THR A 59 -1.87 0.63 2.82
CA THR A 59 -0.45 0.76 3.18
C THR A 59 -0.14 0.09 4.52
N ALA A 60 -0.99 0.29 5.52
CA ALA A 60 -0.84 -0.35 6.83
C ALA A 60 -0.92 -1.89 6.74
N PHE A 61 -1.82 -2.43 5.91
CA PHE A 61 -1.93 -3.86 5.68
C PHE A 61 -0.67 -4.45 5.02
N TYR A 62 -0.14 -3.80 3.97
CA TYR A 62 1.10 -4.25 3.35
C TYR A 62 2.30 -4.13 4.29
N ALA A 63 2.37 -3.11 5.15
CA ALA A 63 3.40 -3.01 6.18
C ALA A 63 3.34 -4.17 7.18
N PHE A 64 2.13 -4.63 7.55
CA PHE A 64 1.97 -5.83 8.37
C PHE A 64 2.43 -7.10 7.65
N MET A 65 2.12 -7.24 6.35
CA MET A 65 2.59 -8.38 5.54
C MET A 65 4.13 -8.40 5.42
N ILE A 66 4.80 -7.25 5.35
CA ILE A 66 6.27 -7.17 5.39
C ILE A 66 6.81 -7.78 6.70
N PHE A 67 6.22 -7.42 7.84
CA PHE A 67 6.63 -7.97 9.13
C PHE A 67 6.40 -9.49 9.19
N PHE A 68 5.24 -9.97 8.74
CA PHE A 68 4.91 -11.39 8.75
C PHE A 68 5.78 -12.23 7.79
N CYS A 69 5.91 -11.81 6.54
CA CYS A 69 6.71 -12.50 5.52
C CYS A 69 8.22 -12.35 5.76
N GLY A 70 8.68 -11.31 6.47
CA GLY A 70 10.09 -11.11 6.84
C GLY A 70 10.53 -11.89 8.09
N CYS A 71 9.60 -12.29 8.96
CA CYS A 71 9.86 -13.13 10.13
C CYS A 71 9.75 -14.65 9.84
N GLN A 72 9.56 -15.05 8.58
CA GLN A 72 9.32 -16.42 8.13
C GLN A 72 10.57 -17.07 7.50
#